data_AF-A0A6V7IY58-F1
#
_entry.id   AF-A0A6V7IY58-F1
#
_cell.length_a   1.000
_cell.length_b   1.000
_cell.length_c   1.000
_cell.angle_alpha   90.00
_cell.angle_beta   90.00
_cell.angle_gamma   90.00
#
_symmetry.space_group_name_H-M   'P 1'
#
loop_
_entity.id
_entity.type
_entity.pdbx_description
1 polymer ?
#
loop_
_entity_poly.entity_id
_entity_poly.type
_entity_poly.pdbx_seq_one_letter_code
_entity_poly.pdbx_strand_id
1 'polypeptide(L)'
;SPVNLADFIDNMKEWRGALIVNIVLAVDVFFFLAGLVLAYNETSRAINNPNEYAKSWLWLPKFYFQRWIRLTPCYMLMIGFYATWFCYIGSGPIWNAYSTELREATREEWFYHAIYFGNFGYTSKAMPQAWYLTLLMQMYFVSPLFLYLMIVKGGDHPYTFLVFLGVLIINVFSPFMLTYVNDLPDLTNWFLVPETVDDFRRTEINNFFICEGLYVRIGPYMMGMMLGYYLKHFKKNHPEMDI
;
A
#
# COMPACT_ATOMS: atom_id res chain seq x y z
N SER A 1 13.77 -20.55 -21.33
CA SER A 1 14.31 -21.38 -20.25
C SER A 1 13.64 -20.98 -18.95
N PRO A 2 13.47 -21.88 -17.97
CA PRO A 2 12.98 -21.49 -16.65
C PRO A 2 13.95 -20.48 -16.04
N VAL A 3 13.43 -19.48 -15.32
CA VAL A 3 14.26 -18.45 -14.68
C VAL A 3 15.09 -19.09 -13.56
N ASN A 4 16.41 -18.92 -13.60
CA ASN A 4 17.32 -19.33 -12.54
C ASN A 4 17.46 -18.17 -11.54
N LEU A 5 17.29 -18.45 -10.24
CA LEU A 5 17.31 -17.40 -9.21
C LEU A 5 18.71 -16.78 -9.05
N ALA A 6 19.78 -17.55 -9.26
CA ALA A 6 21.14 -17.02 -9.16
C ALA A 6 21.40 -15.95 -10.24
N ASP A 7 21.06 -16.26 -11.49
CA ASP A 7 21.18 -15.33 -12.62
C ASP A 7 20.30 -14.08 -12.41
N PHE A 8 19.15 -14.21 -11.74
CA PHE A 8 18.29 -13.08 -11.39
C PHE A 8 18.96 -12.14 -10.37
N ILE A 9 19.57 -12.68 -9.31
CA ILE A 9 20.27 -11.87 -8.29
C ILE A 9 21.44 -11.11 -8.92
N ASP A 10 22.21 -11.75 -9.80
CA ASP A 10 23.32 -11.08 -10.46
C ASP A 10 22.86 -9.97 -11.41
N ASN A 11 21.72 -10.16 -12.11
CA ASN A 11 21.10 -9.08 -12.89
C ASN A 11 20.60 -7.91 -12.02
N MET A 12 20.24 -8.15 -10.76
CA MET A 12 19.84 -7.06 -9.84
C MET A 12 21.03 -6.18 -9.42
N LYS A 13 22.28 -6.64 -9.58
CA LYS A 13 23.48 -5.85 -9.27
C LYS A 13 23.80 -4.83 -10.37
N GLU A 14 23.19 -4.97 -11.55
CA GLU A 14 23.34 -4.03 -12.64
C GLU A 14 22.53 -2.74 -12.41
N TRP A 15 22.82 -1.69 -13.18
CA TRP A 15 22.11 -0.40 -13.12
C TRP A 15 20.57 -0.53 -13.29
N ARG A 16 20.11 -1.61 -13.94
CA ARG A 16 18.69 -1.94 -14.09
C ARG A 16 18.06 -2.38 -12.77
N GLY A 17 18.79 -3.12 -11.94
CA GLY A 17 18.34 -3.52 -10.61
C GLY A 17 18.22 -2.33 -9.66
N ALA A 18 19.05 -1.29 -9.81
CA ALA A 18 18.89 -0.05 -9.06
C ALA A 18 17.52 0.63 -9.31
N LEU A 19 16.95 0.52 -10.52
CA LEU A 19 15.58 1.02 -10.79
C LEU A 19 14.53 0.20 -10.03
N ILE A 20 14.72 -1.11 -9.93
CA ILE A 20 13.83 -2.02 -9.19
C ILE A 20 13.86 -1.71 -7.70
N VAL A 21 15.05 -1.45 -7.13
CA VAL A 21 15.21 -1.09 -5.71
C VAL A 21 14.53 0.26 -5.40
N ASN A 22 14.54 1.22 -6.34
CA ASN A 22 13.87 2.51 -6.18
C ASN A 22 12.35 2.46 -6.35
N ILE A 23 11.74 1.30 -6.66
CA ILE A 23 10.28 1.18 -6.84
C ILE A 23 9.49 1.60 -5.59
N VAL A 24 10.12 1.51 -4.42
CA VAL A 24 9.57 1.93 -3.14
C VAL A 24 9.22 3.43 -3.13
N LEU A 25 9.98 4.28 -3.81
CA LEU A 25 9.67 5.70 -3.98
C LEU A 25 8.48 5.91 -4.94
N ALA A 26 8.37 5.09 -5.98
CA ALA A 26 7.26 5.16 -6.91
C ALA A 26 5.92 4.80 -6.24
N VAL A 27 5.94 3.86 -5.28
CA VAL A 27 4.76 3.46 -4.50
C VAL A 27 4.13 4.65 -3.76
N ASP A 28 4.93 5.54 -3.18
CA ASP A 28 4.43 6.71 -2.46
C ASP A 28 3.66 7.68 -3.40
N VAL A 29 4.12 7.82 -4.64
CA VAL A 29 3.41 8.61 -5.67
C VAL A 29 2.06 7.98 -5.99
N PHE A 30 1.99 6.65 -6.12
CA PHE A 30 0.72 5.96 -6.34
C PHE A 30 -0.23 6.11 -5.16
N PHE A 31 0.27 6.06 -3.92
CA PHE A 31 -0.55 6.32 -2.73
C PHE A 31 -1.09 7.76 -2.71
N PHE A 32 -0.24 8.74 -3.02
CA PHE A 32 -0.65 10.13 -3.17
C PHE A 32 -1.77 10.29 -4.20
N LEU A 33 -1.59 9.74 -5.41
CA LEU A 33 -2.59 9.79 -6.47
C LEU A 33 -3.89 9.09 -6.08
N ALA A 34 -3.80 7.95 -5.39
CA ALA A 34 -4.97 7.21 -4.91
C ALA A 34 -5.80 8.04 -3.92
N GLY A 35 -5.13 8.70 -2.96
CA GLY A 35 -5.80 9.60 -2.00
C GLY A 35 -6.42 10.81 -2.69
N LEU A 36 -5.70 11.42 -3.64
CA LEU A 36 -6.16 12.56 -4.42
C LEU A 36 -7.44 12.24 -5.20
N VAL A 37 -7.41 11.18 -6.01
CA VAL A 37 -8.55 10.79 -6.84
C VAL A 37 -9.74 10.41 -5.97
N LEU A 38 -9.50 9.73 -4.84
CA LEU A 38 -10.57 9.38 -3.91
C LEU A 38 -11.23 10.63 -3.34
N ALA A 39 -10.46 11.53 -2.72
CA ALA A 39 -11.00 12.71 -2.09
C ALA A 39 -11.69 13.64 -3.09
N TYR A 40 -11.12 13.81 -4.29
CA TYR A 40 -11.74 14.61 -5.35
C TYR A 40 -13.12 14.06 -5.74
N ASN A 41 -13.22 12.75 -6.00
CA ASN A 41 -14.46 12.11 -6.43
C ASN A 41 -15.53 12.12 -5.33
N GLU A 42 -15.16 11.77 -4.09
CA GLU A 42 -16.09 11.73 -2.97
C GLU A 42 -16.55 13.13 -2.56
N THR A 43 -15.65 14.13 -2.60
CA THR A 43 -16.03 15.54 -2.39
C THR A 43 -16.97 16.00 -3.51
N SER A 44 -16.73 15.61 -4.75
CA SER A 44 -17.64 15.92 -5.86
C SER A 44 -19.03 15.32 -5.67
N ARG A 45 -19.10 14.06 -5.20
CA ARG A 45 -20.37 13.40 -4.88
C ARG A 45 -21.07 14.09 -3.73
N ALA A 46 -20.35 14.48 -2.68
CA ALA A 46 -20.92 15.19 -1.54
C ALA A 46 -21.46 16.58 -1.89
N ILE A 47 -20.78 17.30 -2.79
CA ILE A 47 -21.27 18.59 -3.30
C ILE A 47 -22.55 18.41 -4.12
N ASN A 48 -22.61 17.40 -4.98
CA ASN A 48 -23.76 17.15 -5.86
C ASN A 48 -24.96 16.54 -5.11
N ASN A 49 -24.71 15.73 -4.08
CA ASN A 49 -25.72 15.07 -3.26
C ASN A 49 -25.52 15.34 -1.75
N PRO A 50 -25.80 16.56 -1.26
CA PRO A 50 -25.49 16.96 0.12
C PRO A 50 -26.20 16.11 1.18
N ASN A 51 -27.43 15.67 0.87
CA ASN A 51 -28.26 14.87 1.78
C ASN A 51 -27.72 13.45 2.01
N GLU A 52 -26.95 12.89 1.06
CA GLU A 52 -26.42 11.52 1.13
C GLU A 52 -25.24 11.43 2.11
N TYR A 53 -24.37 12.44 2.14
CA TYR A 53 -23.17 12.45 3.00
C TYR A 53 -23.40 13.07 4.38
N ALA A 54 -24.24 14.11 4.48
CA ALA A 54 -24.42 14.85 5.73
C ALA A 54 -25.34 14.13 6.75
N LYS A 55 -26.28 13.30 6.29
CA LYS A 55 -27.35 12.75 7.14
C LYS A 55 -27.27 11.25 7.41
N SER A 56 -26.41 10.49 6.73
CA SER A 56 -26.44 9.03 6.88
C SER A 56 -25.11 8.32 6.63
N TRP A 57 -24.83 7.28 7.42
CA TRP A 57 -23.72 6.34 7.23
C TRP A 57 -24.03 5.28 6.16
N LEU A 58 -25.20 5.38 5.51
CA LEU A 58 -25.70 4.44 4.50
C LEU A 58 -24.87 4.39 3.21
N TRP A 59 -24.01 5.38 2.95
CA TRP A 59 -23.10 5.36 1.80
C TRP A 59 -21.90 4.42 2.01
N LEU A 60 -21.55 4.07 3.26
CA LEU A 60 -20.36 3.26 3.57
C LEU A 60 -20.42 1.82 3.03
N PRO A 61 -21.52 1.07 3.17
CA PRO A 61 -21.58 -0.27 2.59
C PRO A 61 -21.37 -0.25 1.08
N LYS A 62 -21.98 0.71 0.38
CA LYS A 62 -21.80 0.91 -1.06
C LYS A 62 -20.35 1.27 -1.40
N PHE A 63 -19.75 2.19 -0.64
CA PHE A 63 -18.36 2.61 -0.78
C PHE A 63 -17.37 1.44 -0.67
N TYR A 64 -17.51 0.58 0.34
CA TYR A 64 -16.62 -0.58 0.50
C TYR A 64 -16.90 -1.69 -0.51
N PHE A 65 -18.18 -2.01 -0.74
CA PHE A 65 -18.56 -3.11 -1.62
C PHE A 65 -18.12 -2.90 -3.08
N GLN A 66 -18.30 -1.68 -3.61
CA GLN A 66 -17.91 -1.36 -4.99
C GLN A 66 -16.41 -1.53 -5.24
N ARG A 67 -15.57 -1.21 -4.25
CA ARG A 67 -14.13 -1.39 -4.37
C ARG A 67 -13.72 -2.84 -4.20
N TRP A 68 -14.33 -3.53 -3.24
CA TRP A 68 -14.06 -4.93 -2.97
C TRP A 68 -14.35 -5.81 -4.21
N ILE A 69 -15.51 -5.65 -4.86
CA ILE A 69 -15.85 -6.45 -6.04
C ILE A 69 -14.95 -6.17 -7.25
N ARG A 70 -14.36 -4.97 -7.33
CA ARG A 70 -13.45 -4.59 -8.42
C ARG A 70 -12.05 -5.18 -8.27
N LEU A 71 -11.52 -5.25 -7.04
CA LEU A 71 -10.12 -5.62 -6.79
C LEU A 71 -9.96 -7.07 -6.34
N THR A 72 -10.86 -7.55 -5.48
CA THR A 72 -10.72 -8.86 -4.84
C THR A 72 -10.73 -10.04 -5.83
N PRO A 73 -11.52 -10.07 -6.92
CA PRO A 73 -11.49 -11.21 -7.85
C PRO A 73 -10.11 -11.43 -8.48
N CYS A 74 -9.48 -10.36 -8.97
CA CYS A 74 -8.15 -10.43 -9.55
C CYS A 74 -7.10 -10.84 -8.51
N TYR A 75 -7.23 -10.33 -7.28
CA TYR A 75 -6.30 -10.66 -6.21
C TYR A 75 -6.43 -12.13 -5.76
N MET A 76 -7.66 -12.66 -5.66
CA MET A 76 -7.90 -14.08 -5.36
C MET A 76 -7.33 -15.01 -6.44
N LEU A 77 -7.39 -14.62 -7.71
CA LEU A 77 -6.73 -15.36 -8.79
C LEU A 77 -5.22 -15.40 -8.60
N MET A 78 -4.61 -14.28 -8.19
CA MET A 78 -3.19 -14.21 -7.91
C MET A 78 -2.80 -15.08 -6.70
N ILE A 79 -3.59 -15.07 -5.63
CA ILE A 79 -3.39 -15.96 -4.48
C ILE A 79 -3.44 -17.43 -4.93
N GLY A 80 -4.43 -17.79 -5.75
CA GLY A 80 -4.53 -19.14 -6.33
C GLY A 80 -3.33 -19.51 -7.18
N PHE A 81 -2.81 -18.57 -7.97
CA PHE A 81 -1.61 -18.75 -8.79
C PHE A 81 -0.37 -19.04 -7.94
N TYR A 82 -0.13 -18.27 -6.87
CA TYR A 82 0.98 -18.51 -5.94
C TYR A 82 0.83 -19.82 -5.16
N ALA A 83 -0.41 -20.19 -4.81
CA ALA A 83 -0.70 -21.45 -4.13
C ALA A 83 -0.55 -22.71 -5.01
N THR A 84 -0.50 -22.57 -6.34
CA THR A 84 -0.55 -23.71 -7.27
C THR A 84 0.51 -23.69 -8.38
N TRP A 85 0.52 -22.68 -9.24
CA TRP A 85 1.31 -22.66 -10.47
C TRP A 85 2.70 -22.04 -10.32
N PHE A 86 2.88 -21.12 -9.38
CA PHE A 86 4.13 -20.37 -9.23
C PHE A 86 5.36 -21.27 -9.11
N CYS A 87 5.28 -22.39 -8.38
CA CYS A 87 6.39 -23.31 -8.20
C CYS A 87 6.93 -23.94 -9.51
N TYR A 88 6.13 -23.99 -10.57
CA TYR A 88 6.51 -24.62 -11.85
C TYR A 88 7.15 -23.66 -12.87
N ILE A 89 7.29 -22.37 -12.55
CA ILE A 89 7.74 -21.34 -13.51
C ILE A 89 9.27 -21.30 -13.66
N GLY A 90 9.98 -21.62 -12.59
CA GLY A 90 11.44 -21.70 -12.55
C GLY A 90 11.93 -23.13 -12.37
N SER A 91 13.26 -23.29 -12.37
CA SER A 91 13.91 -24.57 -12.13
C SER A 91 15.22 -24.37 -11.38
N GLY A 92 15.60 -25.37 -10.59
CA GLY A 92 16.87 -25.37 -9.85
C GLY A 92 16.64 -25.53 -8.35
N PRO A 93 17.67 -25.97 -7.59
CA PRO A 93 17.54 -26.28 -6.17
C PRO A 93 17.16 -25.05 -5.34
N ILE A 94 17.68 -23.87 -5.69
CA ILE A 94 17.37 -22.61 -5.02
C ILE A 94 15.92 -22.18 -5.30
N TRP A 95 15.49 -22.24 -6.57
CA TRP A 95 14.10 -21.93 -6.96
C TRP A 95 13.09 -22.87 -6.30
N ASN A 96 13.39 -24.17 -6.26
CA ASN A 96 12.51 -25.17 -5.66
C ASN A 96 12.35 -24.92 -4.16
N ALA A 97 13.43 -24.60 -3.44
CA ALA A 97 13.35 -24.25 -2.03
C ALA A 97 12.51 -22.99 -1.80
N TYR A 98 12.79 -21.90 -2.52
CA TYR A 98 12.07 -20.62 -2.39
C TYR A 98 10.59 -20.75 -2.74
N SER A 99 10.27 -21.31 -3.90
CA SER A 99 8.89 -21.42 -4.37
C SER A 99 8.04 -22.40 -3.56
N THR A 100 8.66 -23.40 -2.91
CA THR A 100 7.95 -24.30 -1.98
C THR A 100 7.57 -23.56 -0.69
N GLU A 101 8.50 -22.79 -0.12
CA GLU A 101 8.23 -21.94 1.06
C GLU A 101 7.13 -20.92 0.76
N LEU A 102 7.19 -20.22 -0.38
CA LEU A 102 6.15 -19.27 -0.80
C LEU A 102 4.78 -19.95 -0.98
N ARG A 103 4.75 -21.13 -1.61
CA ARG A 103 3.52 -21.88 -1.84
C ARG A 103 2.87 -22.30 -0.53
N GLU A 104 3.66 -22.81 0.42
CA GLU A 104 3.18 -23.25 1.73
C GLU A 104 2.66 -22.07 2.55
N ALA A 105 3.43 -20.99 2.64
CA ALA A 105 3.00 -19.74 3.30
C ALA A 105 1.70 -19.19 2.68
N THR A 106 1.60 -19.17 1.35
CA THR A 106 0.38 -18.72 0.66
C THR A 106 -0.83 -19.59 0.99
N ARG A 107 -0.65 -20.91 1.11
CA ARG A 107 -1.75 -21.84 1.45
C ARG A 107 -2.17 -21.76 2.90
N GLU A 108 -1.28 -21.38 3.80
CA GLU A 108 -1.59 -21.17 5.21
C GLU A 108 -2.30 -19.83 5.40
N GLU A 109 -1.82 -18.77 4.74
CA GLU A 109 -2.25 -17.39 5.00
C GLU A 109 -3.19 -16.80 3.94
N TRP A 110 -3.64 -17.58 2.95
CA TRP A 110 -4.50 -17.08 1.85
C TRP A 110 -5.70 -16.27 2.35
N PHE A 111 -6.27 -16.65 3.50
CA PHE A 111 -7.40 -15.97 4.09
C PHE A 111 -7.03 -14.56 4.54
N TYR A 112 -5.89 -14.37 5.23
CA TYR A 112 -5.38 -13.06 5.64
C TYR A 112 -5.11 -12.17 4.43
N HIS A 113 -4.57 -12.72 3.35
CA HIS A 113 -4.44 -12.00 2.10
C HIS A 113 -5.80 -11.63 1.51
N ALA A 114 -6.77 -12.54 1.46
CA ALA A 114 -8.11 -12.28 0.92
C ALA A 114 -8.86 -11.14 1.63
N ILE A 115 -8.63 -10.97 2.94
CA ILE A 115 -9.22 -9.89 3.74
C ILE A 115 -8.35 -8.62 3.81
N TYR A 116 -7.20 -8.58 3.12
CA TYR A 116 -6.23 -7.47 3.16
C TYR A 116 -5.65 -7.20 4.56
N PHE A 117 -5.33 -8.28 5.27
CA PHE A 117 -4.59 -8.26 6.55
C PHE A 117 -3.27 -9.06 6.47
N GLY A 118 -2.84 -9.46 5.27
CA GLY A 118 -1.61 -10.24 5.07
C GLY A 118 -0.30 -9.54 5.48
N ASN A 119 -0.35 -8.26 5.89
CA ASN A 119 0.78 -7.55 6.50
C ASN A 119 0.83 -7.67 8.04
N PHE A 120 -0.19 -8.25 8.67
CA PHE A 120 -0.24 -8.47 10.11
C PHE A 120 -0.03 -9.97 10.39
N GLY A 121 1.22 -10.41 10.48
CA GLY A 121 1.53 -11.82 10.74
C GLY A 121 3.02 -12.14 10.75
N TYR A 122 3.37 -13.28 11.34
CA TYR A 122 4.75 -13.76 11.48
C TYR A 122 5.31 -14.35 10.15
N THR A 123 4.48 -14.42 9.10
CA THR A 123 4.73 -15.18 7.87
C THR A 123 4.33 -14.44 6.57
N SER A 124 4.51 -13.11 6.49
CA SER A 124 4.19 -12.28 5.29
C SER A 124 4.95 -12.60 3.99
N LYS A 125 5.66 -13.73 3.98
CA LYS A 125 6.46 -14.27 2.86
C LYS A 125 5.64 -14.80 1.69
N ALA A 126 4.32 -14.96 1.84
CA ALA A 126 3.49 -15.60 0.82
C ALA A 126 3.52 -14.87 -0.54
N MET A 127 3.51 -13.54 -0.53
CA MET A 127 3.42 -12.74 -1.76
C MET A 127 4.15 -11.38 -1.62
N PRO A 128 5.39 -11.24 -2.13
CA PRO A 128 6.19 -10.01 -2.01
C PRO A 128 5.55 -8.75 -2.60
N GLN A 129 4.64 -8.85 -3.56
CA GLN A 129 3.91 -7.70 -4.10
C GLN A 129 2.59 -7.39 -3.39
N ALA A 130 2.10 -8.28 -2.52
CA ALA A 130 0.76 -8.18 -1.94
C ALA A 130 0.61 -7.03 -0.94
N TRP A 131 1.69 -6.64 -0.26
CA TRP A 131 1.66 -5.59 0.75
C TRP A 131 1.14 -4.25 0.21
N TYR A 132 1.52 -3.88 -1.00
CA TYR A 132 1.10 -2.62 -1.61
C TYR A 132 -0.43 -2.58 -1.73
N LEU A 133 -1.03 -3.66 -2.22
CA LEU A 133 -2.47 -3.76 -2.39
C LEU A 133 -3.18 -3.81 -1.03
N THR A 134 -2.62 -4.54 -0.07
CA THR A 134 -3.10 -4.59 1.32
C THR A 134 -3.13 -3.20 1.95
N LEU A 135 -2.03 -2.46 1.87
CA LEU A 135 -1.93 -1.09 2.38
C LEU A 135 -2.91 -0.16 1.71
N LEU A 136 -3.05 -0.24 0.38
CA LEU A 136 -3.98 0.59 -0.36
C LEU A 136 -5.43 0.36 0.09
N MET A 137 -5.80 -0.88 0.43
CA MET A 137 -7.12 -1.21 0.98
C MET A 137 -7.28 -0.76 2.43
N GLN A 138 -6.23 -0.87 3.26
CA GLN A 138 -6.23 -0.36 4.63
C GLN A 138 -6.39 1.16 4.67
N MET A 139 -5.66 1.90 3.81
CA MET A 139 -5.84 3.34 3.63
C MET A 139 -7.27 3.68 3.19
N TYR A 140 -7.85 2.88 2.30
CA TYR A 140 -9.23 3.05 1.88
C TYR A 140 -10.24 2.81 3.01
N PHE A 141 -10.01 1.80 3.88
CA PHE A 141 -10.87 1.54 5.04
C PHE A 141 -10.87 2.68 6.06
N VAL A 142 -9.75 3.37 6.24
CA VAL A 142 -9.69 4.54 7.14
C VAL A 142 -10.19 5.83 6.47
N SER A 143 -10.27 5.86 5.13
CA SER A 143 -10.59 7.08 4.38
C SER A 143 -11.92 7.74 4.74
N PRO A 144 -13.02 7.01 5.00
CA PRO A 144 -14.28 7.64 5.38
C PRO A 144 -14.21 8.52 6.62
N LEU A 145 -13.34 8.20 7.58
CA LEU A 145 -13.12 9.05 8.76
C LEU A 145 -12.61 10.43 8.34
N PHE A 146 -11.57 10.45 7.50
CA PHE A 146 -10.96 11.69 7.02
C PHE A 146 -11.88 12.46 6.08
N LEU A 147 -12.58 11.75 5.18
CA LEU A 147 -13.57 12.33 4.28
C LEU A 147 -14.71 12.97 5.08
N TYR A 148 -15.21 12.30 6.12
CA TYR A 148 -16.23 12.85 7.00
C TYR A 148 -15.75 14.14 7.68
N LEU A 149 -14.53 14.16 8.23
CA LEU A 149 -13.96 15.38 8.83
C LEU A 149 -13.87 16.52 7.80
N MET A 150 -13.29 16.26 6.63
CA MET A 150 -13.13 17.29 5.59
C MET A 150 -14.47 17.79 5.02
N ILE A 151 -15.42 16.90 4.76
CA ILE A 151 -16.69 17.23 4.10
C ILE A 151 -17.70 17.83 5.08
N VAL A 152 -17.81 17.30 6.30
CA VAL A 152 -18.84 17.70 7.27
C VAL A 152 -18.35 18.79 8.22
N LYS A 153 -17.10 18.72 8.71
CA LYS A 153 -16.53 19.77 9.58
C LYS A 153 -15.85 20.88 8.79
N GLY A 154 -15.38 20.58 7.58
CA GLY A 154 -14.62 21.49 6.72
C GLY A 154 -13.13 21.18 6.77
N GLY A 155 -12.45 21.36 5.64
CA GLY A 155 -10.99 21.16 5.51
C GLY A 155 -10.19 22.08 6.42
N ASP A 156 -10.63 23.33 6.56
CA ASP A 156 -9.95 24.37 7.36
C ASP A 156 -10.32 24.32 8.84
N HIS A 157 -11.16 23.36 9.25
CA HIS A 157 -11.56 23.23 10.64
C HIS A 157 -10.35 22.78 11.49
N PRO A 158 -10.09 23.38 12.67
CA PRO A 158 -8.92 23.06 13.49
C PRO A 158 -8.82 21.57 13.86
N TYR A 159 -9.94 20.90 14.18
CA TYR A 159 -9.96 19.45 14.38
C TYR A 159 -9.49 18.65 13.16
N THR A 160 -9.90 19.02 11.94
CA THR A 160 -9.45 18.36 10.71
C THR A 160 -7.94 18.52 10.57
N PHE A 161 -7.43 19.74 10.73
CA PHE A 161 -5.99 20.02 10.69
C PHE A 161 -5.20 19.21 11.74
N LEU A 162 -5.66 19.18 13.00
CA LEU A 162 -4.99 18.46 14.09
C LEU A 162 -4.96 16.94 13.85
N VAL A 163 -6.03 16.36 13.31
CA VAL A 163 -6.07 14.92 12.98
C VAL A 163 -5.09 14.60 11.86
N PHE A 164 -5.06 15.38 10.79
CA PHE A 164 -4.09 15.19 9.69
C PHE A 164 -2.65 15.38 10.17
N LEU A 165 -2.40 16.42 10.96
CA LEU A 165 -1.09 16.68 11.54
C LEU A 165 -0.64 15.51 12.44
N GLY A 166 -1.52 14.98 13.29
CA GLY A 166 -1.23 13.84 14.13
C GLY A 166 -0.85 12.58 13.33
N VAL A 167 -1.56 12.30 12.24
CA VAL A 167 -1.24 11.19 11.33
C VAL A 167 0.11 11.39 10.65
N LEU A 168 0.43 12.61 10.20
CA LEU A 168 1.73 12.93 9.60
C LEU A 168 2.88 12.82 10.61
N ILE A 169 2.65 13.23 11.86
CA ILE A 169 3.63 13.04 12.94
C ILE A 169 3.88 11.54 13.14
N ILE A 170 2.83 10.73 13.31
CA ILE A 170 2.98 9.27 13.43
C ILE A 170 3.76 8.72 12.23
N ASN A 171 3.45 9.18 11.02
CA ASN A 171 4.13 8.75 9.80
C ASN A 171 5.64 9.00 9.79
N VAL A 172 6.08 10.15 10.31
CA VAL A 172 7.50 10.49 10.41
C VAL A 172 8.19 9.76 11.56
N PHE A 173 7.53 9.64 12.71
CA PHE A 173 8.12 9.06 13.92
C PHE A 173 8.16 7.52 13.91
N SER A 174 7.19 6.87 13.27
CA SER A 174 7.13 5.41 13.21
C SER A 174 8.35 4.73 12.59
N PRO A 175 8.87 5.12 11.41
CA PRO A 175 10.07 4.48 10.85
C PRO A 175 11.31 4.69 11.74
N PHE A 176 11.41 5.84 12.40
CA PHE A 176 12.48 6.10 13.37
C PHE A 176 12.40 5.13 14.56
N MET A 177 11.22 4.97 15.16
CA MET A 177 11.01 4.04 16.27
C MET A 177 11.24 2.58 15.87
N LEU A 178 10.79 2.17 14.68
CA LEU A 178 11.02 0.83 14.17
C LEU A 178 12.50 0.53 13.98
N THR A 179 13.27 1.50 13.47
CA THR A 179 14.72 1.36 13.28
C THR A 179 15.42 1.25 14.63
N TYR A 180 15.04 2.08 15.60
CA TYR A 180 15.64 2.11 16.93
C TYR A 180 15.37 0.84 17.76
N VAL A 181 14.15 0.28 17.70
CA VAL A 181 13.78 -0.90 18.51
C VAL A 181 14.35 -2.20 17.96
N ASN A 182 14.47 -2.32 16.64
CA ASN A 182 14.82 -3.58 15.99
C ASN A 182 16.32 -3.69 15.63
N ASP A 183 17.16 -2.74 16.07
CA ASP A 183 18.60 -2.65 15.74
C ASP A 183 18.87 -2.92 14.24
N LEU A 184 17.99 -2.38 13.39
CA LEU A 184 18.07 -2.63 11.96
C LEU A 184 19.30 -1.91 11.41
N PRO A 185 20.08 -2.57 10.53
CA PRO A 185 21.24 -1.92 9.94
C PRO A 185 20.80 -0.63 9.24
N ASP A 186 21.63 0.40 9.32
CA ASP A 186 21.38 1.74 8.80
C ASP A 186 20.60 1.72 7.47
N LEU A 187 19.74 2.72 7.25
CA LEU A 187 18.99 2.94 6.00
C LEU A 187 19.85 2.80 4.71
N THR A 188 21.17 2.87 4.82
CA THR A 188 22.14 2.53 3.77
C THR A 188 21.99 1.09 3.24
N ASN A 189 21.72 0.10 4.10
CA ASN A 189 21.52 -1.31 3.69
C ASN A 189 20.16 -1.57 3.02
N TRP A 190 19.23 -0.62 3.08
CA TRP A 190 17.93 -0.68 2.39
C TRP A 190 18.08 -0.72 0.86
N PHE A 191 19.12 -0.04 0.33
CA PHE A 191 19.35 0.16 -1.10
C PHE A 191 20.48 -0.72 -1.66
N LEU A 192 21.15 -1.50 -0.82
CA LEU A 192 22.23 -2.38 -1.27
C LEU A 192 21.62 -3.65 -1.87
N VAL A 193 22.03 -3.92 -3.11
CA VAL A 193 21.69 -5.16 -3.79
C VAL A 193 22.26 -6.32 -2.96
N PRO A 194 21.45 -7.32 -2.58
CA PRO A 194 21.95 -8.42 -1.77
C PRO A 194 23.12 -9.12 -2.48
N GLU A 195 24.25 -9.22 -1.79
CA GLU A 195 25.48 -9.81 -2.33
C GLU A 195 25.38 -11.34 -2.39
N THR A 196 24.69 -11.94 -1.42
CA THR A 196 24.47 -13.38 -1.28
C THR A 196 22.97 -13.74 -1.20
N VAL A 197 22.64 -15.03 -1.38
CA VAL A 197 21.27 -15.55 -1.23
C VAL A 197 20.76 -15.42 0.20
N ASP A 198 21.66 -15.54 1.19
CA ASP A 198 21.34 -15.35 2.60
C ASP A 198 21.07 -13.87 2.92
N ASP A 199 21.78 -12.95 2.27
CA ASP A 199 21.47 -11.52 2.31
C ASP A 199 20.15 -11.22 1.61
N PHE A 200 19.84 -11.83 0.46
CA PHE A 200 18.53 -11.66 -0.18
C PHE A 200 17.40 -12.08 0.75
N ARG A 201 17.52 -13.23 1.45
CA ARG A 201 16.54 -13.67 2.44
C ARG A 201 16.46 -12.72 3.64
N ARG A 202 17.58 -12.26 4.20
CA ARG A 202 17.58 -11.31 5.33
C ARG A 202 17.03 -9.95 4.95
N THR A 203 17.40 -9.45 3.77
CA THR A 203 16.97 -8.16 3.24
C THR A 203 15.50 -8.20 2.85
N GLU A 204 14.97 -9.28 2.24
CA GLU A 204 13.52 -9.44 2.06
C GLU A 204 12.80 -9.43 3.42
N ILE A 205 13.26 -10.22 4.40
CA ILE A 205 12.59 -10.33 5.69
C ILE A 205 12.61 -8.99 6.44
N ASN A 206 13.77 -8.33 6.56
CA ASN A 206 13.90 -7.11 7.36
C ASN A 206 13.35 -5.87 6.65
N ASN A 207 13.45 -5.78 5.32
CA ASN A 207 12.97 -4.61 4.59
C ASN A 207 11.44 -4.64 4.42
N PHE A 208 10.82 -5.81 4.29
CA PHE A 208 9.36 -5.90 4.21
C PHE A 208 8.68 -5.38 5.48
N PHE A 209 9.11 -5.80 6.67
CA PHE A 209 8.43 -5.40 7.92
C PHE A 209 8.30 -3.88 8.13
N ILE A 210 9.23 -3.07 7.63
CA ILE A 210 9.15 -1.59 7.76
C ILE A 210 8.22 -0.98 6.71
N CYS A 211 8.23 -1.49 5.47
CA CYS A 211 7.43 -0.94 4.38
C CYS A 211 5.97 -1.39 4.39
N GLU A 212 5.65 -2.51 5.02
CA GLU A 212 4.30 -3.06 5.13
C GLU A 212 3.41 -2.34 6.17
N GLY A 213 3.99 -1.43 6.96
CA GLY A 213 3.28 -0.68 7.98
C GLY A 213 2.44 0.45 7.40
N LEU A 214 1.12 0.38 7.59
CA LEU A 214 0.19 1.47 7.22
C LEU A 214 0.68 2.81 7.77
N TYR A 215 1.08 2.81 9.04
CA TYR A 215 1.55 3.99 9.74
C TYR A 215 2.82 4.61 9.11
N VAL A 216 3.69 3.82 8.46
CA VAL A 216 4.91 4.31 7.78
C VAL A 216 4.62 4.93 6.41
N ARG A 217 3.54 4.53 5.75
CA ARG A 217 3.25 4.91 4.35
C ARG A 217 1.99 5.74 4.13
N ILE A 218 1.22 6.03 5.19
CA ILE A 218 -0.03 6.79 5.10
C ILE A 218 0.16 8.27 4.74
N GLY A 219 1.35 8.84 4.97
CA GLY A 219 1.63 10.27 4.76
C GLY A 219 1.31 10.78 3.34
N PRO A 220 1.91 10.22 2.27
CA PRO A 220 1.62 10.61 0.89
C PRO A 220 0.13 10.53 0.55
N TYR A 221 -0.56 9.47 1.01
CA TYR A 221 -1.99 9.29 0.81
C TYR A 221 -2.81 10.42 1.43
N MET A 222 -2.48 10.83 2.66
CA MET A 222 -3.14 11.93 3.37
C MET A 222 -2.95 13.26 2.65
N MET A 223 -1.73 13.55 2.20
CA MET A 223 -1.43 14.75 1.41
C MET A 223 -2.24 14.78 0.10
N GLY A 224 -2.35 13.62 -0.56
CA GLY A 224 -3.20 13.46 -1.74
C GLY A 224 -4.66 13.78 -1.44
N MET A 225 -5.21 13.23 -0.35
CA MET A 225 -6.61 13.50 0.03
C MET A 225 -6.88 14.99 0.31
N MET A 226 -5.99 15.67 1.05
CA MET A 226 -6.14 17.12 1.29
C MET A 226 -6.17 17.89 -0.03
N LEU A 227 -5.21 17.61 -0.91
CA LEU A 227 -5.15 18.27 -2.22
C LEU A 227 -6.41 17.99 -3.05
N GLY A 228 -6.87 16.75 -3.12
CA GLY A 228 -8.08 16.37 -3.86
C GLY A 228 -9.33 17.10 -3.37
N TYR A 229 -9.48 17.26 -2.05
CA TYR A 229 -10.56 18.04 -1.44
C TYR A 229 -10.50 19.52 -1.82
N TYR A 230 -9.33 20.16 -1.68
CA TYR A 230 -9.14 21.58 -1.98
C TYR A 230 -9.29 21.87 -3.48
N LEU A 231 -8.76 21.01 -4.36
CA LEU A 231 -8.93 21.14 -5.81
C LEU A 231 -10.41 21.14 -6.20
N LYS A 232 -11.22 20.26 -5.59
CA LYS A 232 -12.65 20.21 -5.89
C LYS A 232 -13.39 21.44 -5.38
N HIS A 233 -13.06 21.94 -4.19
CA HIS A 233 -13.64 23.17 -3.66
C HIS A 233 -13.24 24.40 -4.46
N PHE A 234 -11.97 24.49 -4.86
CA PHE A 234 -11.47 25.57 -5.71
C PHE A 234 -12.21 25.61 -7.05
N LYS A 235 -12.38 24.45 -7.69
CA LYS A 235 -13.17 24.31 -8.93
C LYS A 235 -14.63 24.72 -8.74
N LYS A 236 -15.25 24.37 -7.61
CA LYS A 236 -16.63 24.79 -7.30
C LYS A 236 -16.76 26.32 -7.21
N ASN A 237 -15.75 26.99 -6.67
CA ASN A 237 -15.75 28.45 -6.51
C ASN A 237 -15.40 29.21 -7.80
N HIS A 238 -14.81 28.55 -8.81
CA HIS A 238 -14.36 29.13 -10.08
C HIS A 238 -14.91 28.31 -11.27
N PRO A 239 -16.24 28.30 -11.50
CA PRO A 239 -16.86 27.52 -12.58
C PRO A 239 -16.43 27.95 -13.99
N GLU A 240 -15.91 29.16 -14.17
CA GLU A 240 -15.42 29.73 -15.43
C GLU A 240 -14.21 29.00 -16.06
N MET A 241 -13.58 28.06 -15.34
CA MET A 241 -12.43 27.30 -15.84
C MET A 241 -12.79 25.94 -16.50
N ASP A 242 -14.07 25.67 -16.75
CA ASP A 242 -14.48 24.53 -17.58
C ASP A 242 -14.22 24.85 -19.06
N ILE A 243 -13.07 24.40 -19.57
CA ILE A 243 -12.72 24.35 -21.01
C ILE A 243 -13.27 23.05 -21.61
#